data_AF-A0A497B4W9-F1
#
_entry.id   AF-A0A497B4W9-F1
#
_cell.length_a   1.000
_cell.length_b   1.000
_cell.length_c   1.000
_cell.angle_alpha   90.00
_cell.angle_beta   90.00
_cell.angle_gamma   90.00
#
_symmetry.space_group_name_H-M   'P 1'
#
loop_
_entity.id
_entity.type
_entity.pdbx_description
1 polymer ?
#
loop_
_entity_poly.entity_id
_entity_poly.type
_entity_poly.pdbx_seq_one_letter_code
_entity_poly.pdbx_strand_id
1 'polypeptide(L)'
;MRTKLVLLAGAMILTLVVGPVGTAAAQSDGPGGSAAPARRGARVYGLIETIENGPLTLATPIGSVALVTDANTRFRIPDTEGGSLDDLAIGDTVAASGWWEEEGGTFHAFGVARLEPNRPFPLAGKLDSIGDDTLMVETEHGPATVHVDGETAYRVSDVEDPGLDDLVEGMKIVLKGTLNPDGSLLAQMIASPRVGPRQGRLQGEVTAVEGDTFTLRAGRGREFSVLTDEATEFRVSGVDNPSIADLHVGDHVAGEGEADADGVVRATLVIVLPEQVARLNGEAFAINGTTLVLDTLGGKVNILTDGDTIFRTPGVEEATLDDVEIGERVTAVGAWESDMTFRAVAVGVVGGRRAGQQGNARGRVISVGSRDVVATSIVLGTPQGPVTALVDAETQYRVPDVETPSLDDITVGDSVGARGAWNEDGTLQATGVAVLEGKPRGGPRDRGGHKRP
;
A
#
# COMPACT_ATOMS: atom_id res chain seq x y z
N MET A 1 55.82 -36.05 46.60
CA MET A 1 55.60 -37.36 47.25
C MET A 1 55.29 -37.16 48.72
N ARG A 2 54.03 -37.33 49.15
CA ARG A 2 53.60 -37.70 50.51
C ARG A 2 52.07 -37.88 50.58
N THR A 3 51.68 -39.09 50.19
CA THR A 3 50.76 -40.02 50.85
C THR A 3 50.03 -39.59 52.15
N LYS A 4 48.68 -39.72 52.10
CA LYS A 4 47.69 -40.17 53.11
C LYS A 4 47.47 -39.37 54.42
N LEU A 5 46.20 -39.05 54.74
CA LEU A 5 45.34 -39.88 55.62
C LEU A 5 43.87 -39.41 55.61
N VAL A 6 42.96 -40.38 55.68
CA VAL A 6 41.50 -40.31 55.87
C VAL A 6 41.18 -40.34 57.37
N LEU A 7 40.15 -39.61 57.84
CA LEU A 7 39.17 -40.15 58.80
C LEU A 7 37.91 -39.27 59.01
N LEU A 8 36.80 -40.02 59.12
CA LEU A 8 35.39 -39.70 59.33
C LEU A 8 35.04 -39.13 60.72
N ALA A 9 33.86 -38.49 60.77
CA ALA A 9 32.86 -38.30 61.86
C ALA A 9 32.56 -36.80 62.05
N GLY A 10 31.34 -36.25 62.00
CA GLY A 10 30.00 -36.78 62.16
C GLY A 10 29.28 -35.90 63.20
N ALA A 11 28.24 -35.15 62.79
CA ALA A 11 27.04 -34.75 63.56
C ALA A 11 26.44 -33.38 63.14
N MET A 12 25.20 -33.45 62.62
CA MET A 12 23.99 -32.69 63.01
C MET A 12 23.96 -31.14 62.84
N ILE A 13 22.92 -30.62 62.14
CA ILE A 13 21.86 -29.72 62.69
C ILE A 13 21.04 -28.98 61.58
N LEU A 14 19.71 -29.03 61.79
CA LEU A 14 18.60 -28.13 61.39
C LEU A 14 18.25 -27.83 59.93
N THR A 15 17.13 -28.44 59.52
CA THR A 15 16.14 -27.89 58.58
C THR A 15 15.29 -26.82 59.29
N LEU A 16 15.17 -25.62 58.71
CA LEU A 16 14.24 -24.57 59.16
C LEU A 16 13.19 -24.34 58.07
N VAL A 17 11.93 -24.66 58.40
CA VAL A 17 10.73 -24.33 57.62
C VAL A 17 10.23 -22.97 58.10
N VAL A 18 9.99 -22.04 57.17
CA VAL A 18 9.21 -20.81 57.44
C VAL A 18 8.17 -20.67 56.34
N GLY A 19 6.90 -20.81 56.72
CA GLY A 19 5.77 -20.26 55.97
C GLY A 19 5.27 -18.98 56.64
N PRO A 20 4.42 -18.20 55.96
CA PRO A 20 3.45 -17.36 56.67
C PRO A 20 2.01 -17.47 56.13
N VAL A 21 1.11 -17.81 57.07
CA VAL A 21 -0.20 -17.22 57.40
C VAL A 21 -1.08 -16.54 56.31
N GLY A 22 -2.31 -17.04 56.13
CA GLY A 22 -3.50 -16.25 55.74
C GLY A 22 -4.04 -15.46 56.95
N THR A 23 -4.73 -14.32 56.85
CA THR A 23 -6.05 -13.97 56.24
C THR A 23 -6.14 -12.43 56.24
N ALA A 24 -6.85 -11.68 55.38
CA ALA A 24 -8.30 -11.61 55.17
C ALA A 24 -8.64 -10.55 54.07
N ALA A 25 -9.90 -10.57 53.61
CA ALA A 25 -10.49 -9.78 52.51
C ALA A 25 -10.76 -8.29 52.79
N ALA A 26 -10.78 -7.45 51.74
CA ALA A 26 -11.85 -6.49 51.39
C ALA A 26 -11.53 -5.59 50.16
N GLN A 27 -12.25 -5.83 49.05
CA GLN A 27 -13.12 -4.91 48.27
C GLN A 27 -12.64 -3.54 47.69
N SER A 28 -12.82 -3.45 46.35
CA SER A 28 -13.23 -2.33 45.44
C SER A 28 -12.35 -1.08 45.25
N ASP A 29 -11.78 -0.89 44.05
CA ASP A 29 -12.34 -0.10 42.93
C ASP A 29 -11.24 0.45 41.98
N GLY A 30 -11.47 0.33 40.68
CA GLY A 30 -10.74 1.06 39.62
C GLY A 30 -10.27 0.19 38.45
N PRO A 31 -10.78 0.39 37.21
CA PRO A 31 -10.39 -0.41 36.05
C PRO A 31 -9.03 0.07 35.53
N GLY A 32 -7.96 -0.37 36.18
CA GLY A 32 -6.62 -0.29 35.65
C GLY A 32 -6.47 -1.33 34.55
N GLY A 33 -6.93 -1.00 33.34
CA GLY A 33 -6.54 -1.73 32.15
C GLY A 33 -5.02 -1.65 32.00
N SER A 34 -4.32 -2.61 32.61
CA SER A 34 -2.95 -2.92 32.27
C SER A 34 -2.98 -3.31 30.80
N ALA A 35 -2.56 -2.38 29.95
CA ALA A 35 -2.39 -2.64 28.54
C ALA A 35 -1.36 -3.77 28.44
N ALA A 36 -1.84 -4.99 28.24
CA ALA A 36 -1.00 -6.12 27.89
C ALA A 36 -0.12 -5.67 26.71
N PRO A 37 1.20 -5.93 26.75
CA PRO A 37 2.06 -5.62 25.62
C PRO A 37 1.42 -6.23 24.37
N ALA A 38 1.39 -5.48 23.27
CA ALA A 38 0.71 -5.88 22.04
C ALA A 38 1.22 -7.25 21.58
N ARG A 39 0.53 -8.32 21.99
CA ARG A 39 0.92 -9.71 21.72
C ARG A 39 0.75 -9.93 20.24
N ARG A 40 1.85 -9.95 19.49
CA ARG A 40 1.84 -10.19 18.05
C ARG A 40 1.40 -11.64 17.85
N GLY A 41 0.17 -11.83 17.36
CA GLY A 41 -0.38 -13.16 17.14
C GLY A 41 0.50 -13.95 16.16
N ALA A 42 0.97 -15.11 16.60
CA ALA A 42 1.82 -16.02 15.84
C ALA A 42 1.06 -17.30 15.52
N ARG A 43 1.54 -18.03 14.51
CA ARG A 43 1.03 -19.35 14.12
C ARG A 43 2.18 -20.34 14.05
N VAL A 44 1.99 -21.49 14.67
CA VAL A 44 2.93 -22.60 14.65
C VAL A 44 2.26 -23.80 14.02
N TYR A 45 2.99 -24.49 13.16
CA TYR A 45 2.58 -25.74 12.52
C TYR A 45 3.51 -26.83 13.00
N GLY A 46 2.95 -27.96 13.42
CA GLY A 46 3.74 -29.06 13.92
C GLY A 46 2.96 -30.36 14.03
N LEU A 47 3.70 -31.45 14.18
CA LEU A 47 3.18 -32.78 14.45
C LEU A 47 3.26 -33.06 15.95
N ILE A 48 2.19 -33.59 16.54
CA ILE A 48 2.18 -33.91 17.97
C ILE A 48 3.10 -35.10 18.23
N GLU A 49 4.22 -34.86 18.91
CA GLU A 49 5.16 -35.91 19.35
C GLU A 49 4.73 -36.52 20.68
N THR A 50 4.34 -35.67 21.63
CA THR A 50 3.92 -36.09 22.97
C THR A 50 2.70 -35.30 23.44
N ILE A 51 1.84 -36.01 24.16
CA ILE A 51 0.69 -35.43 24.86
C ILE A 51 0.93 -35.71 26.35
N GLU A 52 1.47 -34.72 27.07
CA GLU A 52 1.58 -34.77 28.52
C GLU A 52 0.40 -34.02 29.16
N ASN A 53 0.07 -34.30 30.42
CA ASN A 53 -0.98 -33.59 31.17
C ASN A 53 -0.54 -32.13 31.47
N GLY A 54 -0.49 -31.30 30.44
CA GLY A 54 0.03 -29.93 30.46
C GLY A 54 0.42 -29.47 29.05
N PRO A 55 1.72 -29.44 28.69
CA PRO A 55 2.16 -29.06 27.36
C PRO A 55 2.08 -30.22 26.36
N LEU A 56 1.61 -29.92 25.15
CA LEU A 56 1.78 -30.76 23.96
C LEU A 56 3.17 -30.47 23.38
N THR A 57 3.95 -31.48 23.00
CA THR A 57 5.19 -31.22 22.26
C THR A 57 4.92 -31.37 20.77
N LEU A 58 5.26 -30.34 20.00
CA LEU A 58 5.17 -30.32 18.56
C LEU A 58 6.55 -30.47 17.94
N ALA A 59 6.71 -31.45 17.04
CA ALA A 59 7.79 -31.47 16.08
C ALA A 59 7.50 -30.39 15.03
N THR A 60 8.37 -29.37 14.96
CA THR A 60 8.26 -28.29 13.99
C THR A 60 9.56 -28.13 13.21
N PRO A 61 9.56 -27.43 12.06
CA PRO A 61 10.78 -27.25 11.27
C PRO A 61 11.89 -26.53 12.03
N ILE A 62 11.54 -25.70 13.03
CA ILE A 62 12.48 -24.95 13.89
C ILE A 62 12.91 -25.74 15.14
N GLY A 63 12.52 -27.01 15.26
CA GLY A 63 12.77 -27.88 16.41
C GLY A 63 11.51 -28.20 17.23
N SER A 64 11.69 -28.88 18.36
CA SER A 64 10.58 -29.25 19.25
C SER A 64 10.05 -28.02 19.99
N VAL A 65 8.74 -27.79 19.91
CA VAL A 65 8.03 -26.65 20.53
C VAL A 65 7.04 -27.16 21.57
N ALA A 66 7.12 -26.63 22.79
CA ALA A 66 6.17 -26.91 23.85
C ALA A 66 4.92 -26.03 23.70
N LEU A 67 3.82 -26.62 23.26
CA LEU A 67 2.53 -25.97 23.09
C LEU A 67 1.73 -26.04 24.40
N VAL A 68 1.58 -24.90 25.05
CA VAL A 68 0.77 -24.76 26.27
C VAL A 68 -0.66 -24.40 25.89
N THR A 69 -1.60 -25.25 26.28
CA THR A 69 -3.04 -25.00 26.14
C THR A 69 -3.67 -24.72 27.50
N ASP A 70 -4.64 -23.80 27.54
CA ASP A 70 -5.40 -23.43 28.74
C ASP A 70 -6.92 -23.63 28.54
N ALA A 71 -7.71 -23.31 29.56
CA ALA A 71 -9.17 -23.43 29.49
C ALA A 71 -9.84 -22.52 28.45
N ASN A 72 -9.13 -21.52 27.92
CA ASN A 72 -9.61 -20.61 26.88
C ASN A 72 -9.18 -21.04 25.48
N THR A 73 -8.38 -22.09 25.37
CA THR A 73 -7.88 -22.61 24.10
C THR A 73 -9.03 -23.24 23.31
N ARG A 74 -9.29 -22.69 22.13
CA ARG A 74 -10.34 -23.21 21.24
C ARG A 74 -9.78 -24.28 20.33
N PHE A 75 -10.28 -25.49 20.45
CA PHE A 75 -9.93 -26.57 19.52
C PHE A 75 -10.89 -26.57 18.33
N ARG A 76 -10.32 -26.74 17.12
CA ARG A 76 -11.08 -26.87 15.89
C ARG A 76 -10.65 -28.15 15.19
N ILE A 77 -11.52 -29.15 15.24
CA ILE A 77 -11.23 -30.47 14.71
C ILE A 77 -12.23 -30.73 13.58
N PRO A 78 -11.76 -31.14 12.38
CA PRO A 78 -12.66 -31.51 11.29
C PRO A 78 -13.63 -32.60 11.75
N ASP A 79 -14.90 -32.44 11.38
CA ASP A 79 -15.98 -33.40 11.66
C ASP A 79 -16.36 -33.62 13.14
N THR A 80 -15.86 -32.78 14.05
CA THR A 80 -16.23 -32.79 15.47
C THR A 80 -16.80 -31.44 15.92
N GLU A 81 -18.04 -31.42 16.42
CA GLU A 81 -18.59 -30.24 17.09
C GLU A 81 -18.04 -30.11 18.51
N GLY A 82 -17.31 -29.03 18.81
CA GLY A 82 -16.80 -28.76 20.15
C GLY A 82 -15.58 -29.60 20.55
N GLY A 83 -14.62 -29.78 19.63
CA GLY A 83 -13.42 -30.58 19.87
C GLY A 83 -12.66 -30.19 21.14
N SER A 84 -11.95 -31.15 21.71
CA SER A 84 -11.11 -30.98 22.91
C SER A 84 -9.68 -31.49 22.67
N LEU A 85 -8.84 -31.41 23.71
CA LEU A 85 -7.51 -32.01 23.71
C LEU A 85 -7.56 -33.54 23.53
N ASP A 86 -8.63 -34.20 23.99
CA ASP A 86 -8.79 -35.65 23.96
C ASP A 86 -9.00 -36.20 22.54
N ASP A 87 -9.40 -35.32 21.62
CA ASP A 87 -9.63 -35.64 20.21
C ASP A 87 -8.35 -35.55 19.36
N LEU A 88 -7.23 -35.15 19.96
CA LEU A 88 -5.91 -35.09 19.34
C LEU A 88 -5.10 -36.34 19.68
N ALA A 89 -4.40 -36.89 18.69
CA ALA A 89 -3.52 -38.03 18.85
C ALA A 89 -2.07 -37.68 18.50
N ILE A 90 -1.13 -38.46 19.06
CA ILE A 90 0.28 -38.42 18.62
C ILE A 90 0.32 -38.74 17.12
N GLY A 91 1.05 -37.95 16.36
CA GLY A 91 1.10 -38.01 14.90
C GLY A 91 0.12 -37.07 14.19
N ASP A 92 -0.84 -36.46 14.89
CA ASP A 92 -1.73 -35.48 14.29
C ASP A 92 -0.96 -34.20 13.92
N THR A 93 -1.24 -33.68 12.73
CA THR A 93 -0.74 -32.37 12.30
C THR A 93 -1.67 -31.28 12.82
N VAL A 94 -1.13 -30.32 13.57
CA VAL A 94 -1.90 -29.22 14.15
C VAL A 94 -1.36 -27.87 13.74
N ALA A 95 -2.27 -26.90 13.64
CA ALA A 95 -1.96 -25.48 13.58
C ALA A 95 -2.37 -24.82 14.89
N ALA A 96 -1.37 -24.35 15.65
CA ALA A 96 -1.58 -23.57 16.85
C ALA A 96 -1.52 -22.08 16.51
N SER A 97 -2.51 -21.32 16.98
CA SER A 97 -2.52 -19.85 16.95
C SER A 97 -2.39 -19.34 18.38
N GLY A 98 -1.46 -18.41 18.59
CA GLY A 98 -0.98 -18.11 19.93
C GLY A 98 0.04 -16.99 19.98
N TRP A 99 0.82 -16.98 21.05
CA TRP A 99 1.98 -16.12 21.22
C TRP A 99 3.14 -16.91 21.83
N TRP A 100 4.35 -16.48 21.52
CA TRP A 100 5.58 -17.01 22.10
C TRP A 100 5.84 -16.38 23.47
N GLU A 101 6.39 -17.15 24.40
CA GLU A 101 6.99 -16.62 25.63
C GLU A 101 8.43 -16.15 25.35
N GLU A 102 8.87 -15.04 25.96
CA GLU A 102 10.07 -14.26 25.57
C GLU A 102 11.40 -15.05 25.62
N GLU A 103 11.49 -16.15 26.37
CA GLU A 103 12.67 -17.02 26.41
C GLU A 103 12.25 -18.49 26.55
N GLY A 104 12.38 -19.25 25.46
CA GLY A 104 12.47 -20.71 25.53
C GLY A 104 11.24 -21.47 25.05
N GLY A 105 11.16 -21.71 23.72
CA GLY A 105 10.49 -22.86 23.10
C GLY A 105 9.01 -23.11 23.43
N THR A 106 8.37 -22.20 24.17
CA THR A 106 7.05 -22.38 24.75
C THR A 106 6.07 -21.46 24.03
N PHE A 107 5.03 -22.07 23.48
CA PHE A 107 4.00 -21.40 22.70
C PHE A 107 2.66 -21.49 23.41
N HIS A 108 2.11 -20.36 23.82
CA HIS A 108 0.78 -20.32 24.41
C HIS A 108 -0.27 -20.24 23.30
N ALA A 109 -1.02 -21.32 23.12
CA ALA A 109 -2.12 -21.34 22.17
C ALA A 109 -3.38 -20.72 22.78
N PHE A 110 -4.08 -19.90 21.99
CA PHE A 110 -5.49 -19.61 22.21
C PHE A 110 -6.39 -20.39 21.25
N GLY A 111 -5.82 -21.01 20.22
CA GLY A 111 -6.56 -21.87 19.30
C GLY A 111 -5.66 -22.94 18.69
N VAL A 112 -6.16 -24.17 18.65
CA VAL A 112 -5.47 -25.33 18.07
C VAL A 112 -6.39 -25.97 17.06
N ALA A 113 -5.94 -26.13 15.82
CA ALA A 113 -6.72 -26.76 14.77
C ALA A 113 -6.04 -28.02 14.27
N ARG A 114 -6.73 -29.17 14.30
CA ARG A 114 -6.26 -30.37 13.60
C ARG A 114 -6.38 -30.14 12.10
N LEU A 115 -5.31 -30.38 11.38
CA LEU A 115 -5.26 -30.21 9.94
C LEU A 115 -5.38 -31.55 9.24
N GLU A 116 -5.83 -31.48 7.98
CA GLU A 116 -5.75 -32.63 7.10
C GLU A 116 -4.28 -33.03 6.88
N PRO A 117 -3.99 -34.33 6.76
CA PRO A 117 -2.66 -34.80 6.42
C PRO A 117 -2.20 -34.20 5.07
N ASN A 118 -0.89 -33.94 4.95
CA ASN A 118 -0.25 -33.40 3.75
C ASN A 118 -0.72 -31.99 3.32
N ARG A 119 -1.26 -31.19 4.24
CA ARG A 119 -1.52 -29.77 3.95
C ARG A 119 -0.20 -29.00 3.82
N PRO A 120 0.08 -28.28 2.72
CA PRO A 120 1.31 -27.51 2.59
C PRO A 120 1.28 -26.23 3.46
N PHE A 121 2.42 -25.94 4.09
CA PHE A 121 2.65 -24.82 4.99
C PHE A 121 3.60 -23.81 4.39
N PRO A 122 3.28 -22.50 4.46
CA PRO A 122 4.22 -21.47 4.10
C PRO A 122 5.28 -21.30 5.21
N LEU A 123 6.54 -21.24 4.82
CA LEU A 123 7.67 -20.83 5.65
C LEU A 123 8.42 -19.72 4.92
N ALA A 124 8.83 -18.69 5.65
CA ALA A 124 9.63 -17.60 5.10
C ALA A 124 10.83 -17.37 6.00
N GLY A 125 11.98 -17.15 5.38
CA GLY A 125 13.23 -16.93 6.11
C GLY A 125 14.39 -16.63 5.18
N LYS A 126 15.56 -16.46 5.77
CA LYS A 126 16.83 -16.27 5.09
C LYS A 126 17.52 -17.63 4.97
N LEU A 127 18.02 -17.96 3.79
CA LEU A 127 18.76 -19.19 3.58
C LEU A 127 20.11 -19.08 4.31
N ASP A 128 20.41 -20.02 5.19
CA ASP A 128 21.61 -20.03 6.01
C ASP A 128 22.68 -20.95 5.41
N SER A 129 22.31 -22.19 5.06
CA SER A 129 23.20 -23.13 4.37
C SER A 129 22.44 -24.05 3.40
N ILE A 130 23.18 -24.54 2.40
CA ILE A 130 22.67 -25.39 1.30
C ILE A 130 23.45 -26.71 1.31
N GLY A 131 22.75 -27.81 1.50
CA GLY A 131 23.24 -29.17 1.30
C GLY A 131 22.66 -29.82 0.03
N ASP A 132 22.98 -31.10 -0.20
CA ASP A 132 22.59 -31.82 -1.42
C ASP A 132 21.06 -32.01 -1.54
N ASP A 133 20.38 -32.27 -0.42
CA ASP A 133 18.93 -32.50 -0.33
C ASP A 133 18.28 -31.75 0.85
N THR A 134 19.05 -30.89 1.52
CA THR A 134 18.67 -30.24 2.76
C THR A 134 19.09 -28.77 2.75
N LEU A 135 18.20 -27.88 3.17
CA LEU A 135 18.38 -26.45 3.29
C LEU A 135 18.15 -26.04 4.75
N MET A 136 19.04 -25.20 5.27
CA MET A 136 18.84 -24.55 6.56
C MET A 136 18.32 -23.13 6.32
N VAL A 137 17.18 -22.79 6.91
CA VAL A 137 16.53 -21.50 6.73
C VAL A 137 16.42 -20.80 8.07
N GLU A 138 17.12 -19.69 8.24
CA GLU A 138 16.99 -18.82 9.39
C GLU A 138 15.63 -18.10 9.35
N THR A 139 14.76 -18.41 10.31
CA THR A 139 13.47 -17.76 10.50
C THR A 139 13.52 -16.79 11.67
N GLU A 140 12.51 -15.94 11.83
CA GLU A 140 12.38 -15.05 13.01
C GLU A 140 12.35 -15.81 14.35
N HIS A 141 12.15 -17.14 14.34
CA HIS A 141 12.00 -17.98 15.53
C HIS A 141 13.06 -19.07 15.66
N GLY A 142 14.08 -19.06 14.80
CA GLY A 142 15.18 -20.01 14.83
C GLY A 142 15.46 -20.68 13.48
N PRO A 143 16.54 -21.47 13.40
CA PRO A 143 16.92 -22.17 12.18
C PRO A 143 15.93 -23.32 11.90
N ALA A 144 15.42 -23.35 10.68
CA ALA A 144 14.49 -24.38 10.20
C ALA A 144 15.19 -25.36 9.25
N THR A 145 14.92 -26.66 9.41
CA THR A 145 15.42 -27.71 8.51
C THR A 145 14.39 -28.01 7.42
N VAL A 146 14.79 -27.89 6.16
CA VAL A 146 13.92 -28.09 4.99
C VAL A 146 14.57 -29.08 4.03
N HIS A 147 13.84 -30.12 3.63
CA HIS A 147 14.28 -31.05 2.59
C HIS A 147 13.77 -30.64 1.22
N VAL A 148 14.55 -30.95 0.19
CA VAL A 148 14.20 -30.77 -1.23
C VAL A 148 14.33 -32.09 -1.96
N ASP A 149 13.52 -32.28 -2.99
CA ASP A 149 13.55 -33.46 -3.85
C ASP A 149 13.35 -33.08 -5.33
N GLY A 150 13.30 -34.09 -6.20
CA GLY A 150 13.08 -33.87 -7.64
C GLY A 150 11.69 -33.34 -8.00
N GLU A 151 10.75 -33.28 -7.04
CA GLU A 151 9.41 -32.72 -7.23
C GLU A 151 9.32 -31.28 -6.70
N THR A 152 10.33 -30.78 -6.00
CA THR A 152 10.41 -29.39 -5.53
C THR A 152 10.42 -28.42 -6.72
N ALA A 153 9.38 -27.60 -6.81
CA ALA A 153 9.30 -26.56 -7.82
C ALA A 153 10.05 -25.29 -7.38
N TYR A 154 11.05 -24.88 -8.14
CA TYR A 154 11.77 -23.63 -7.89
C TYR A 154 11.15 -22.47 -8.67
N ARG A 155 11.09 -21.31 -8.04
CA ARG A 155 10.77 -20.03 -8.69
C ARG A 155 11.74 -18.98 -8.20
N VAL A 156 12.90 -18.93 -8.86
CA VAL A 156 13.85 -17.84 -8.69
C VAL A 156 13.53 -16.78 -9.73
N SER A 157 13.49 -15.53 -9.28
CA SER A 157 13.22 -14.42 -10.19
C SER A 157 14.43 -14.20 -11.11
N ASP A 158 14.19 -13.90 -12.38
CA ASP A 158 15.24 -13.59 -13.38
C ASP A 158 16.14 -14.76 -13.78
N VAL A 159 15.69 -15.99 -13.52
CA VAL A 159 16.31 -17.23 -14.02
C VAL A 159 15.30 -17.96 -14.91
N GLU A 160 15.70 -18.26 -16.15
CA GLU A 160 14.98 -19.18 -17.03
C GLU A 160 15.37 -20.61 -16.59
N ASP A 161 14.39 -21.38 -16.10
CA ASP A 161 14.56 -22.71 -15.49
C ASP A 161 15.34 -22.74 -14.16
N PRO A 162 14.76 -22.19 -13.07
CA PRO A 162 15.40 -22.18 -11.77
C PRO A 162 15.54 -23.58 -11.15
N GLY A 163 16.65 -23.81 -10.45
CA GLY A 163 16.96 -25.02 -9.70
C GLY A 163 17.59 -24.76 -8.33
N LEU A 164 18.10 -25.82 -7.70
CA LEU A 164 18.81 -25.74 -6.41
C LEU A 164 20.09 -24.91 -6.51
N ASP A 165 20.80 -25.00 -7.64
CA ASP A 165 22.07 -24.30 -7.89
C ASP A 165 21.91 -22.76 -7.98
N ASP A 166 20.69 -22.27 -8.20
CA ASP A 166 20.39 -20.83 -8.25
C ASP A 166 20.13 -20.22 -6.86
N LEU A 167 20.05 -21.06 -5.82
CA LEU A 167 19.90 -20.59 -4.45
C LEU A 167 21.28 -20.23 -3.89
N VAL A 168 21.35 -19.10 -3.17
CA VAL A 168 22.58 -18.60 -2.57
C VAL A 168 22.37 -18.40 -1.08
N GLU A 169 23.38 -18.73 -0.28
CA GLU A 169 23.40 -18.42 1.14
C GLU A 169 23.12 -16.92 1.38
N GLY A 170 22.28 -16.63 2.35
CA GLY A 170 21.77 -15.31 2.66
C GLY A 170 20.55 -14.86 1.85
N MET A 171 20.10 -15.63 0.86
CA MET A 171 18.92 -15.29 0.05
C MET A 171 17.63 -15.40 0.88
N LYS A 172 16.74 -14.40 0.78
CA LYS A 172 15.40 -14.48 1.36
C LYS A 172 14.51 -15.37 0.49
N ILE A 173 13.99 -16.43 1.07
CA ILE A 173 13.14 -17.40 0.38
C ILE A 173 11.79 -17.53 1.08
N VAL A 174 10.78 -17.80 0.29
CA VAL A 174 9.45 -18.22 0.74
C VAL A 174 9.20 -19.59 0.15
N LEU A 175 9.02 -20.57 1.02
CA LEU A 175 8.82 -21.95 0.63
C LEU A 175 7.48 -22.45 1.12
N LYS A 176 6.91 -23.41 0.39
CA LYS A 176 5.71 -24.14 0.77
C LYS A 176 6.06 -25.60 0.80
N GLY A 177 5.81 -26.25 1.92
CA GLY A 177 6.17 -27.64 2.11
C GLY A 177 5.23 -28.38 3.03
N THR A 178 5.30 -29.70 2.97
CA THR A 178 4.59 -30.60 3.89
C THR A 178 5.50 -31.01 5.03
N LEU A 179 4.92 -31.14 6.22
CA LEU A 179 5.67 -31.55 7.39
C LEU A 179 5.93 -33.06 7.34
N ASN A 180 7.18 -33.46 7.53
CA ASN A 180 7.57 -34.85 7.67
C ASN A 180 7.34 -35.35 9.11
N PRO A 181 7.31 -36.67 9.33
CA PRO A 181 7.12 -37.25 10.67
C PRO A 181 8.20 -36.87 11.69
N ASP A 182 9.38 -36.46 11.23
CA ASP A 182 10.52 -36.04 12.06
C ASP A 182 10.51 -34.52 12.37
N GLY A 183 9.48 -33.79 11.92
CA GLY A 183 9.36 -32.34 12.10
C GLY A 183 10.05 -31.52 11.02
N SER A 184 10.85 -32.12 10.14
CA SER A 184 11.43 -31.43 9.00
C SER A 184 10.34 -31.06 7.98
N LEU A 185 10.63 -30.11 7.09
CA LEU A 185 9.69 -29.69 6.06
C LEU A 185 10.15 -30.15 4.68
N LEU A 186 9.36 -30.97 3.99
CA LEU A 186 9.60 -31.29 2.57
C LEU A 186 9.04 -30.17 1.70
N ALA A 187 9.91 -29.42 1.04
CA ALA A 187 9.53 -28.32 0.17
C ALA A 187 8.91 -28.84 -1.13
N GLN A 188 7.65 -28.47 -1.37
CA GLN A 188 7.00 -28.67 -2.67
C GLN A 188 7.30 -27.50 -3.60
N MET A 189 7.56 -26.33 -3.02
CA MET A 189 7.84 -25.13 -3.78
C MET A 189 8.79 -24.23 -3.00
N ILE A 190 9.84 -23.75 -3.66
CA ILE A 190 10.73 -22.72 -3.14
C ILE A 190 10.67 -21.53 -4.09
N ALA A 191 10.25 -20.39 -3.58
CA ALA A 191 10.22 -19.15 -4.32
C ALA A 191 11.20 -18.16 -3.69
N SER A 192 12.06 -17.58 -4.51
CA SER A 192 12.79 -16.36 -4.16
C SER A 192 11.99 -15.18 -4.72
N PRO A 193 11.15 -14.50 -3.90
CA PRO A 193 10.46 -13.31 -4.37
C PRO A 193 11.51 -12.26 -4.72
N ARG A 194 11.33 -11.54 -5.83
CA ARG A 194 12.18 -10.37 -6.17
C ARG A 194 12.34 -9.51 -4.92
N VAL A 195 13.55 -9.51 -4.39
CA VAL A 195 14.11 -8.38 -3.63
C VAL A 195 15.14 -7.70 -4.52
N GLY A 196 14.82 -7.56 -5.81
CA GLY A 196 15.52 -6.64 -6.69
C GLY A 196 15.19 -5.19 -6.29
N PRO A 197 15.99 -4.22 -6.77
CA PRO A 197 15.79 -2.81 -6.47
C PRO A 197 14.34 -2.42 -6.75
N ARG A 198 13.57 -2.17 -5.69
CA ARG A 198 12.26 -1.56 -5.87
C ARG A 198 12.52 -0.08 -6.05
N GLN A 199 12.37 0.41 -7.27
CA GLN A 199 12.22 1.85 -7.49
C GLN A 199 10.99 2.29 -6.69
N GLY A 200 11.29 2.99 -5.61
CA GLY A 200 10.35 3.42 -4.60
C GLY A 200 10.35 4.93 -4.52
N ARG A 201 9.18 5.49 -4.27
CA ARG A 201 9.07 6.90 -3.88
C ARG A 201 9.56 7.03 -2.44
N LEU A 202 10.54 7.89 -2.23
CA LEU A 202 10.97 8.35 -0.93
C LEU A 202 10.03 9.49 -0.53
N GLN A 203 9.40 9.39 0.64
CA GLN A 203 8.67 10.50 1.24
C GLN A 203 8.62 10.35 2.75
N GLY A 204 9.10 11.37 3.46
CA GLY A 204 9.12 11.35 4.92
C GLY A 204 9.87 12.52 5.52
N GLU A 205 10.12 12.41 6.82
CA GLU A 205 10.89 13.37 7.61
C GLU A 205 12.27 12.78 7.94
N VAL A 206 13.32 13.58 7.82
CA VAL A 206 14.68 13.17 8.16
C VAL A 206 14.86 13.17 9.66
N THR A 207 15.24 12.03 10.24
CA THR A 207 15.44 11.87 11.69
C THR A 207 16.91 11.84 12.09
N ALA A 208 17.81 11.48 11.18
CA ALA A 208 19.25 11.47 11.38
C ALA A 208 19.99 11.67 10.05
N VAL A 209 21.17 12.28 10.09
CA VAL A 209 22.08 12.41 8.95
C VAL A 209 23.47 12.02 9.43
N GLU A 210 24.08 11.03 8.78
CA GLU A 210 25.36 10.42 9.13
C GLU A 210 26.22 10.20 7.88
N GLY A 211 27.15 11.12 7.61
CA GLY A 211 28.03 11.04 6.44
C GLY A 211 27.21 11.06 5.14
N ASP A 212 27.30 9.97 4.37
CA ASP A 212 26.59 9.81 3.09
C ASP A 212 25.24 9.08 3.23
N THR A 213 24.78 8.85 4.47
CA THR A 213 23.51 8.16 4.76
C THR A 213 22.62 9.05 5.61
N PHE A 214 21.31 9.02 5.38
CA PHE A 214 20.34 9.65 6.28
C PHE A 214 19.17 8.71 6.59
N THR A 215 18.56 8.88 7.76
CA THR A 215 17.40 8.11 8.19
C THR A 215 16.13 8.88 7.90
N LEU A 216 15.21 8.23 7.18
CA LEU A 216 13.93 8.77 6.76
C LEU A 216 12.78 8.09 7.50
N ARG A 217 11.98 8.86 8.23
CA ARG A 217 10.71 8.38 8.78
C ARG A 217 9.58 8.58 7.79
N ALA A 218 9.15 7.51 7.15
CA ALA A 218 8.04 7.52 6.20
C ALA A 218 6.67 7.44 6.88
N GLY A 219 5.61 7.66 6.09
CA GLY A 219 4.22 7.53 6.53
C GLY A 219 3.95 6.16 7.18
N ARG A 220 3.30 6.19 8.36
CA ARG A 220 3.07 5.09 9.32
C ARG A 220 4.21 4.79 10.30
N GLY A 221 5.19 5.68 10.44
CA GLY A 221 6.23 5.57 11.48
C GLY A 221 7.29 4.51 11.19
N ARG A 222 7.46 4.12 9.92
CA ARG A 222 8.54 3.23 9.47
C ARG A 222 9.77 4.06 9.15
N GLU A 223 10.92 3.62 9.63
CA GLU A 223 12.20 4.26 9.34
C GLU A 223 12.95 3.50 8.24
N PHE A 224 13.61 4.23 7.37
CA PHE A 224 14.41 3.72 6.26
C PHE A 224 15.79 4.39 6.29
N SER A 225 16.86 3.62 6.10
CA SER A 225 18.18 4.17 5.86
C SER A 225 18.34 4.44 4.37
N VAL A 226 18.65 5.68 4.03
CA VAL A 226 18.82 6.14 2.65
C VAL A 226 20.29 6.48 2.43
N LEU A 227 20.94 5.72 1.55
CA LEU A 227 22.30 5.97 1.10
C LEU A 227 22.26 6.93 -0.09
N THR A 228 23.13 7.94 -0.06
CA THR A 228 23.34 8.87 -1.17
C THR A 228 24.76 8.73 -1.66
N ASP A 229 24.99 8.86 -2.96
CA ASP A 229 26.30 8.82 -3.58
C ASP A 229 26.44 9.88 -4.68
N GLU A 230 27.52 9.85 -5.45
CA GLU A 230 27.78 10.81 -6.53
C GLU A 230 26.70 10.79 -7.64
N ALA A 231 25.90 9.73 -7.73
CA ALA A 231 24.80 9.62 -8.68
C ALA A 231 23.46 10.14 -8.11
N THR A 232 23.40 10.49 -6.83
CA THR A 232 22.22 11.08 -6.21
C THR A 232 22.08 12.55 -6.62
N GLU A 233 21.00 12.89 -7.31
CA GLU A 233 20.63 14.27 -7.59
C GLU A 233 19.94 14.88 -6.37
N PHE A 234 20.49 15.98 -5.84
CA PHE A 234 19.83 16.77 -4.80
C PHE A 234 19.10 17.96 -5.43
N ARG A 235 17.93 18.30 -4.89
CA ARG A 235 17.22 19.54 -5.19
C ARG A 235 16.77 20.20 -3.91
N VAL A 236 17.31 21.39 -3.66
CA VAL A 236 16.96 22.22 -2.52
C VAL A 236 16.60 23.60 -3.06
N SER A 237 15.36 24.02 -2.83
CA SER A 237 14.85 25.28 -3.35
C SER A 237 15.72 26.45 -2.90
N GLY A 238 16.31 27.18 -3.84
CA GLY A 238 17.09 28.39 -3.58
C GLY A 238 18.54 28.15 -3.15
N VAL A 239 19.07 26.94 -3.32
CA VAL A 239 20.49 26.60 -3.07
C VAL A 239 21.16 26.26 -4.39
N ASP A 240 22.20 27.00 -4.74
CA ASP A 240 23.05 26.69 -5.89
C ASP A 240 23.98 25.51 -5.56
N ASN A 241 23.88 24.41 -6.32
CA ASN A 241 24.64 23.16 -6.15
C ASN A 241 24.36 22.41 -4.83
N PRO A 242 23.12 21.94 -4.63
CA PRO A 242 22.70 21.26 -3.41
C PRO A 242 23.41 19.92 -3.19
N SER A 243 23.59 19.56 -1.93
CA SER A 243 24.24 18.32 -1.50
C SER A 243 23.62 17.76 -0.22
N ILE A 244 24.09 16.59 0.25
CA ILE A 244 23.65 16.04 1.54
C ILE A 244 23.94 16.97 2.72
N ALA A 245 24.92 17.88 2.60
CA ALA A 245 25.24 18.84 3.64
C ALA A 245 24.14 19.89 3.87
N ASP A 246 23.25 20.07 2.91
CA ASP A 246 22.10 20.97 3.00
C ASP A 246 20.90 20.31 3.69
N LEU A 247 20.99 19.01 3.96
CA LEU A 247 19.94 18.23 4.62
C LEU A 247 20.05 18.32 6.14
N HIS A 248 18.96 18.70 6.80
CA HIS A 248 18.89 18.83 8.24
C HIS A 248 17.89 17.85 8.85
N VAL A 249 18.12 17.47 10.11
CA VAL A 249 17.16 16.69 10.89
C VAL A 249 15.89 17.53 11.10
N GLY A 250 14.74 16.94 10.77
CA GLY A 250 13.43 17.60 10.74
C GLY A 250 12.96 17.98 9.33
N ASP A 251 13.86 17.98 8.34
CA ASP A 251 13.50 18.30 6.97
C ASP A 251 12.54 17.26 6.40
N HIS A 252 11.55 17.75 5.64
CA HIS A 252 10.67 16.89 4.89
C HIS A 252 11.26 16.66 3.51
N VAL A 253 11.51 15.42 3.14
CA VAL A 253 12.04 15.08 1.83
C VAL A 253 11.07 14.25 1.02
N ALA A 254 11.12 14.46 -0.29
CA ALA A 254 10.51 13.60 -1.29
C ALA A 254 11.59 13.18 -2.29
N GLY A 255 11.40 12.07 -2.98
CA GLY A 255 12.43 11.61 -3.89
C GLY A 255 12.14 10.26 -4.49
N GLU A 256 13.17 9.72 -5.12
CA GLU A 256 13.18 8.40 -5.72
C GLU A 256 14.44 7.67 -5.31
N GLY A 257 14.32 6.37 -5.16
CA GLY A 257 15.44 5.53 -4.81
C GLY A 257 15.15 4.07 -5.02
N GLU A 258 16.22 3.29 -5.06
CA GLU A 258 16.22 1.87 -5.25
C GLU A 258 16.48 1.19 -3.91
N ALA A 259 15.45 0.52 -3.38
CA ALA A 259 15.57 -0.24 -2.13
C ALA A 259 16.18 -1.61 -2.39
N ASP A 260 17.28 -1.93 -1.70
CA ASP A 260 17.94 -3.23 -1.77
C ASP A 260 17.23 -4.32 -0.94
N ALA A 261 17.85 -5.52 -0.90
CA ALA A 261 17.31 -6.68 -0.20
C ALA A 261 17.26 -6.54 1.32
N ASP A 262 18.12 -5.66 1.87
CA ASP A 262 18.27 -5.39 3.29
C ASP A 262 17.43 -4.18 3.74
N GLY A 263 16.80 -3.48 2.79
CA GLY A 263 15.93 -2.34 3.04
C GLY A 263 16.66 -1.01 3.07
N VAL A 264 17.94 -0.98 2.67
CA VAL A 264 18.69 0.25 2.44
C VAL A 264 18.27 0.81 1.09
N VAL A 265 17.93 2.08 1.04
CA VAL A 265 17.50 2.74 -0.19
C VAL A 265 18.64 3.56 -0.76
N ARG A 266 19.12 3.24 -1.96
CA ARG A 266 20.00 4.13 -2.71
C ARG A 266 19.16 5.21 -3.38
N ALA A 267 19.29 6.45 -2.95
CA ALA A 267 18.55 7.54 -3.56
C ALA A 267 19.13 7.91 -4.93
N THR A 268 18.28 8.03 -5.94
CA THR A 268 18.62 8.63 -7.22
C THR A 268 18.26 10.11 -7.24
N LEU A 269 17.20 10.49 -6.52
CA LEU A 269 16.74 11.87 -6.42
C LEU A 269 16.29 12.16 -4.99
N VAL A 270 16.80 13.23 -4.38
CA VAL A 270 16.40 13.74 -3.06
C VAL A 270 16.00 15.20 -3.18
N ILE A 271 14.77 15.50 -2.78
CA ILE A 271 14.16 16.83 -2.86
C ILE A 271 13.81 17.26 -1.45
N VAL A 272 14.38 18.38 -1.01
CA VAL A 272 14.00 18.99 0.26
C VAL A 272 12.76 19.84 0.03
N LEU A 273 11.67 19.45 0.69
CA LEU A 273 10.40 20.17 0.64
C LEU A 273 10.43 21.32 1.65
N PRO A 274 9.77 22.46 1.34
CA PRO A 274 9.68 23.59 2.26
C PRO A 274 8.87 23.20 3.51
N GLU A 275 9.13 23.85 4.64
CA GLU A 275 8.47 23.57 5.93
C GLU A 275 6.93 23.62 5.85
N GLN A 276 6.38 24.46 4.98
CA GLN A 276 4.94 24.59 4.74
C GLN A 276 4.57 24.05 3.36
N VAL A 277 4.56 22.72 3.23
CA VAL A 277 4.13 22.06 2.00
C VAL A 277 2.61 22.20 1.85
N ALA A 278 2.21 23.00 0.86
CA ALA A 278 0.85 23.09 0.37
C ALA A 278 0.71 22.31 -0.95
N ARG A 279 -0.51 21.85 -1.21
CA ARG A 279 -0.89 21.25 -2.48
C ARG A 279 -1.98 22.11 -3.11
N LEU A 280 -1.79 22.46 -4.37
CA LEU A 280 -2.75 23.22 -5.14
C LEU A 280 -3.17 22.41 -6.36
N ASN A 281 -4.47 22.18 -6.49
CA ASN A 281 -5.05 21.49 -7.64
C ASN A 281 -5.81 22.52 -8.47
N GLY A 282 -5.58 22.51 -9.78
CA GLY A 282 -6.27 23.39 -10.71
C GLY A 282 -6.18 22.91 -12.14
N GLU A 283 -6.78 23.69 -13.03
CA GLU A 283 -6.68 23.52 -14.48
C GLU A 283 -5.68 24.55 -15.02
N ALA A 284 -4.76 24.12 -15.89
CA ALA A 284 -3.83 25.03 -16.55
C ALA A 284 -4.60 26.03 -17.42
N PHE A 285 -4.58 27.31 -17.03
CA PHE A 285 -5.32 28.38 -17.71
C PHE A 285 -4.45 29.16 -18.69
N ALA A 286 -3.20 29.45 -18.31
CA ALA A 286 -2.24 30.15 -19.15
C ALA A 286 -0.81 29.81 -18.73
N ILE A 287 0.14 29.93 -19.65
CA ILE A 287 1.58 29.80 -19.38
C ILE A 287 2.26 31.07 -19.85
N ASN A 288 2.92 31.77 -18.93
CA ASN A 288 3.57 33.06 -19.15
C ASN A 288 5.07 32.94 -18.81
N GLY A 289 5.87 32.50 -19.78
CA GLY A 289 7.28 32.20 -19.53
C GLY A 289 7.40 31.06 -18.51
N THR A 290 8.01 31.32 -17.36
CA THR A 290 8.17 30.33 -16.27
C THR A 290 7.01 30.35 -15.25
N THR A 291 5.93 31.07 -15.52
CA THR A 291 4.76 31.14 -14.63
C THR A 291 3.58 30.39 -15.23
N LEU A 292 3.10 29.36 -14.55
CA LEU A 292 1.88 28.62 -14.91
C LEU A 292 0.70 29.20 -14.13
N VAL A 293 -0.35 29.62 -14.81
CA VAL A 293 -1.58 30.12 -14.16
C VAL A 293 -2.56 28.96 -14.04
N LEU A 294 -2.95 28.60 -12.81
CA LEU A 294 -3.97 27.60 -12.57
C LEU A 294 -5.31 28.26 -12.27
N ASP A 295 -6.38 27.78 -12.90
CA ASP A 295 -7.75 28.05 -12.48
C ASP A 295 -8.15 27.05 -11.40
N THR A 296 -8.49 27.56 -10.22
CA THR A 296 -8.81 26.75 -9.05
C THR A 296 -10.22 27.11 -8.55
N LEU A 297 -10.77 26.32 -7.63
CA LEU A 297 -12.06 26.65 -7.01
C LEU A 297 -12.05 28.00 -6.27
N GLY A 298 -10.87 28.49 -5.86
CA GLY A 298 -10.68 29.78 -5.20
C GLY A 298 -10.37 30.94 -6.15
N GLY A 299 -10.33 30.70 -7.47
CA GLY A 299 -9.91 31.65 -8.49
C GLY A 299 -8.56 31.32 -9.10
N LYS A 300 -8.02 32.26 -9.89
CA LYS A 300 -6.77 32.09 -10.62
C LYS A 300 -5.57 32.31 -9.73
N VAL A 301 -4.60 31.40 -9.78
CA VAL A 301 -3.37 31.45 -8.98
C VAL A 301 -2.16 31.34 -9.90
N ASN A 302 -1.15 32.16 -9.66
CA ASN A 302 0.14 32.11 -10.35
C ASN A 302 1.06 31.10 -9.68
N ILE A 303 1.46 30.08 -10.44
CA ILE A 303 2.47 29.10 -10.05
C ILE A 303 3.81 29.55 -10.59
N LEU A 304 4.70 29.99 -9.71
CA LEU A 304 6.09 30.26 -10.05
C LEU A 304 6.83 28.94 -10.16
N THR A 305 7.47 28.73 -11.31
CA THR A 305 8.37 27.61 -11.57
C THR A 305 9.76 28.15 -11.92
N ASP A 306 10.77 27.36 -11.64
CA ASP A 306 12.19 27.62 -11.85
C ASP A 306 12.90 26.34 -12.33
N GLY A 307 14.22 26.40 -12.52
CA GLY A 307 15.02 25.26 -12.99
C GLY A 307 15.01 24.06 -12.02
N ASP A 308 14.67 24.28 -10.75
CA ASP A 308 14.62 23.25 -9.73
C ASP A 308 13.24 22.57 -9.68
N THR A 309 12.22 23.18 -10.29
CA THR A 309 10.86 22.67 -10.30
C THR A 309 10.76 21.36 -11.07
N ILE A 310 10.26 20.32 -10.40
CA ILE A 310 10.12 18.99 -11.01
C ILE A 310 8.78 18.89 -11.72
N PHE A 311 8.80 18.64 -13.03
CA PHE A 311 7.59 18.33 -13.77
C PHE A 311 7.38 16.83 -13.87
N ARG A 312 6.11 16.40 -13.81
CA ARG A 312 5.72 15.01 -14.03
C ARG A 312 4.51 14.95 -14.93
N THR A 313 4.68 14.41 -16.13
CA THR A 313 3.61 14.18 -17.08
C THR A 313 3.45 12.68 -17.35
N PRO A 314 2.22 12.12 -17.28
CA PRO A 314 2.02 10.70 -17.50
C PRO A 314 2.50 10.27 -18.90
N GLY A 315 3.48 9.36 -18.93
CA GLY A 315 4.06 8.84 -20.17
C GLY A 315 5.24 9.64 -20.72
N VAL A 316 5.75 10.62 -19.97
CA VAL A 316 6.95 11.40 -20.32
C VAL A 316 8.00 11.17 -19.23
N GLU A 317 9.19 10.70 -19.62
CA GLU A 317 10.29 10.39 -18.69
C GLU A 317 10.98 11.67 -18.17
N GLU A 318 11.18 12.66 -19.03
CA GLU A 318 11.79 13.96 -18.70
C GLU A 318 10.79 15.10 -18.96
N ALA A 319 9.74 15.15 -18.13
CA ALA A 319 8.73 16.20 -18.27
C ALA A 319 9.30 17.57 -17.91
N THR A 320 8.82 18.59 -18.60
CA THR A 320 9.14 20.01 -18.43
C THR A 320 7.85 20.84 -18.40
N LEU A 321 7.97 22.17 -18.24
CA LEU A 321 6.82 23.07 -18.34
C LEU A 321 6.18 23.03 -19.74
N ASP A 322 6.95 22.74 -20.78
CA ASP A 322 6.46 22.67 -22.17
C ASP A 322 5.54 21.46 -22.39
N ASP A 323 5.63 20.44 -21.53
CA ASP A 323 4.76 19.26 -21.56
C ASP A 323 3.41 19.47 -20.84
N VAL A 324 3.17 20.67 -20.31
CA VAL A 324 1.91 21.05 -19.67
C VAL A 324 1.04 21.80 -20.69
N GLU A 325 -0.11 21.25 -21.04
CA GLU A 325 -1.04 21.90 -21.97
C GLU A 325 -2.12 22.70 -21.23
N ILE A 326 -2.60 23.78 -21.86
CA ILE A 326 -3.75 24.54 -21.36
C ILE A 326 -5.00 23.66 -21.35
N GLY A 327 -5.75 23.67 -20.26
CA GLY A 327 -6.90 22.80 -20.02
C GLY A 327 -6.54 21.48 -19.32
N GLU A 328 -5.26 21.21 -19.07
CA GLU A 328 -4.86 20.03 -18.30
C GLU A 328 -5.03 20.22 -16.79
N ARG A 329 -5.36 19.13 -16.10
CA ARG A 329 -5.40 19.15 -14.64
C ARG A 329 -4.00 18.99 -14.10
N VAL A 330 -3.61 19.97 -13.30
CA VAL A 330 -2.30 20.07 -12.71
C VAL A 330 -2.43 20.08 -11.19
N THR A 331 -1.55 19.32 -10.55
CA THR A 331 -1.31 19.37 -9.11
C THR A 331 0.07 19.99 -8.89
N ALA A 332 0.10 21.18 -8.31
CA ALA A 332 1.32 21.83 -7.84
C ALA A 332 1.55 21.52 -6.36
N VAL A 333 2.79 21.20 -6.00
CA VAL A 333 3.26 21.00 -4.63
C VAL A 333 4.35 22.02 -4.37
N GLY A 334 4.28 22.71 -3.25
CA GLY A 334 5.20 23.80 -2.94
C GLY A 334 4.71 24.66 -1.78
N ALA A 335 5.01 25.94 -1.79
CA ALA A 335 4.65 26.87 -0.72
C ALA A 335 3.97 28.12 -1.27
N TRP A 336 3.08 28.70 -0.48
CA TRP A 336 2.47 29.99 -0.78
C TRP A 336 3.47 31.12 -0.50
N GLU A 337 3.72 31.99 -1.47
CA GLU A 337 4.43 33.26 -1.24
C GLU A 337 3.45 34.38 -0.91
N SER A 338 2.27 34.36 -1.52
CA SER A 338 1.16 35.27 -1.25
C SER A 338 -0.18 34.59 -1.56
N ASP A 339 -1.29 35.28 -1.36
CA ASP A 339 -2.65 34.76 -1.60
C ASP A 339 -2.91 34.27 -3.04
N MET A 340 -2.22 34.85 -4.03
CA MET A 340 -2.36 34.50 -5.45
C MET A 340 -1.06 33.99 -6.08
N THR A 341 0.01 33.82 -5.29
CA THR A 341 1.32 33.39 -5.80
C THR A 341 1.80 32.18 -5.04
N PHE A 342 2.04 31.10 -5.78
CA PHE A 342 2.46 29.81 -5.27
C PHE A 342 3.80 29.44 -5.90
N ARG A 343 4.83 29.21 -5.10
CA ARG A 343 6.10 28.69 -5.59
C ARG A 343 6.03 27.17 -5.61
N ALA A 344 6.10 26.57 -6.80
CA ALA A 344 6.10 25.13 -6.94
C ALA A 344 7.50 24.56 -6.78
N VAL A 345 7.59 23.46 -6.04
CA VAL A 345 8.76 22.57 -6.02
C VAL A 345 8.53 21.40 -6.98
N ALA A 346 7.27 20.97 -7.14
CA ALA A 346 6.90 19.97 -8.12
C ALA A 346 5.53 20.29 -8.74
N VAL A 347 5.39 20.00 -10.03
CA VAL A 347 4.19 20.19 -10.82
C VAL A 347 3.87 18.88 -11.54
N GLY A 348 2.73 18.27 -11.24
CA GLY A 348 2.30 17.02 -11.85
C GLY A 348 1.05 17.18 -12.67
N VAL A 349 1.06 16.73 -13.92
CA VAL A 349 -0.13 16.59 -14.75
C VAL A 349 -0.87 15.32 -14.33
N VAL A 350 -2.11 15.45 -13.88
CA VAL A 350 -2.94 14.31 -13.40
C VAL A 350 -3.88 13.80 -14.50
N GLY A 351 -3.93 14.51 -15.63
CA GLY A 351 -4.74 14.19 -16.81
C GLY A 351 -5.65 15.35 -17.21
N GLY A 352 -5.84 15.53 -18.51
CA GLY A 352 -6.53 16.68 -19.08
C GLY A 352 -7.15 16.39 -20.43
N ARG A 353 -7.99 17.32 -20.90
CA ARG A 353 -8.66 17.24 -22.21
C ARG A 353 -7.62 17.45 -23.31
N ARG A 354 -7.08 16.37 -23.87
CA ARG A 354 -6.10 16.46 -24.96
C ARG A 354 -6.80 16.76 -26.28
N ALA A 355 -6.23 17.64 -27.08
CA ALA A 355 -6.70 17.89 -28.44
C ALA A 355 -6.74 16.58 -29.25
N GLY A 356 -7.83 16.36 -29.98
CA GLY A 356 -8.08 15.13 -30.75
C GLY A 356 -8.53 13.92 -29.92
N GLN A 357 -8.49 13.98 -28.59
CA GLN A 357 -8.99 12.90 -27.74
C GLN A 357 -10.52 12.90 -27.72
N GLN A 358 -11.12 11.72 -27.90
CA GLN A 358 -12.56 11.56 -27.70
C GLN A 358 -12.92 11.80 -26.23
N GLY A 359 -13.89 12.66 -25.99
CA GLY A 359 -14.39 12.99 -24.67
C GLY A 359 -15.86 13.33 -24.65
N ASN A 360 -16.32 13.74 -23.48
CA ASN A 360 -17.71 14.08 -23.23
C ASN A 360 -17.84 15.23 -22.23
N ALA A 361 -18.84 16.06 -22.45
CA ALA A 361 -19.25 17.12 -21.54
C ALA A 361 -20.68 16.83 -21.08
N ARG A 362 -20.94 16.97 -19.78
CA ARG A 362 -22.29 16.84 -19.21
C ARG A 362 -22.56 18.01 -18.31
N GLY A 363 -23.65 18.70 -18.56
CA GLY A 363 -23.99 19.90 -17.82
C GLY A 363 -25.38 20.41 -18.16
N ARG A 364 -25.73 21.52 -17.52
CA ARG A 364 -26.97 22.22 -17.79
C ARG A 364 -26.73 23.24 -18.91
N VAL A 365 -27.60 23.30 -19.92
CA VAL A 365 -27.44 24.25 -21.02
C VAL A 365 -27.55 25.69 -20.49
N ILE A 366 -26.51 26.50 -20.67
CA ILE A 366 -26.46 27.93 -20.32
C ILE A 366 -26.93 28.78 -21.50
N SER A 367 -26.48 28.44 -22.70
CA SER A 367 -26.90 29.10 -23.93
C SER A 367 -26.85 28.14 -25.11
N VAL A 368 -27.71 28.40 -26.10
CA VAL A 368 -27.69 27.76 -27.40
C VAL A 368 -27.45 28.87 -28.41
N GLY A 369 -26.33 28.80 -29.14
CA GLY A 369 -25.96 29.79 -30.14
C GLY A 369 -26.94 29.78 -31.31
N SER A 370 -27.51 30.95 -31.62
CA SER A 370 -28.40 31.12 -32.78
C SER A 370 -27.63 31.62 -34.00
N ARG A 371 -27.60 30.78 -35.05
CA ARG A 371 -27.73 31.13 -36.47
C ARG A 371 -27.15 32.48 -36.94
N ASP A 372 -25.89 32.81 -36.63
CA ASP A 372 -25.15 33.85 -37.38
C ASP A 372 -23.62 33.87 -37.20
N VAL A 373 -23.00 32.76 -36.79
CA VAL A 373 -21.54 32.59 -36.85
C VAL A 373 -21.25 31.16 -37.34
N VAL A 374 -20.16 31.00 -38.07
CA VAL A 374 -19.70 29.86 -38.89
C VAL A 374 -19.76 28.47 -38.21
N ALA A 375 -20.04 28.37 -36.90
CA ALA A 375 -20.33 27.13 -36.19
C ALA A 375 -21.49 27.33 -35.18
N THR A 376 -22.49 26.46 -35.24
CA THR A 376 -23.53 26.34 -34.20
C THR A 376 -22.91 25.77 -32.92
N SER A 377 -23.29 26.28 -31.74
CA SER A 377 -22.68 25.86 -30.48
C SER A 377 -23.68 25.80 -29.33
N ILE A 378 -23.37 24.96 -28.34
CA ILE A 378 -24.13 24.78 -27.09
C ILE A 378 -23.16 25.00 -25.94
N VAL A 379 -23.46 25.94 -25.05
CA VAL A 379 -22.65 26.16 -23.84
C VAL A 379 -23.28 25.39 -22.69
N LEU A 380 -22.53 24.44 -22.12
CA LEU A 380 -22.92 23.59 -21.00
C LEU A 380 -22.26 24.07 -19.71
N GLY A 381 -23.05 24.40 -18.71
CA GLY A 381 -22.60 24.61 -17.35
C GLY A 381 -22.31 23.28 -16.70
N THR A 382 -21.03 22.92 -16.62
CA THR A 382 -20.57 21.71 -15.93
C THR A 382 -20.08 22.07 -14.52
N PRO A 383 -20.01 21.11 -13.58
CA PRO A 383 -19.36 21.34 -12.29
C PRO A 383 -17.90 21.82 -12.38
N GLN A 384 -17.27 21.65 -13.55
CA GLN A 384 -15.90 22.02 -13.85
C GLN A 384 -15.78 23.36 -14.62
N GLY A 385 -16.89 24.08 -14.83
CA GLY A 385 -16.94 25.33 -15.59
C GLY A 385 -17.76 25.23 -16.88
N PRO A 386 -17.99 26.34 -17.59
CA PRO A 386 -18.72 26.34 -18.85
C PRO A 386 -17.91 25.63 -19.95
N VAL A 387 -18.55 24.74 -20.70
CA VAL A 387 -17.96 24.04 -21.85
C VAL A 387 -18.74 24.40 -23.10
N THR A 388 -18.04 24.85 -24.15
CA THR A 388 -18.65 25.09 -25.46
C THR A 388 -18.55 23.82 -26.30
N ALA A 389 -19.68 23.21 -26.59
CA ALA A 389 -19.81 22.14 -27.57
C ALA A 389 -20.16 22.73 -28.94
N LEU A 390 -19.27 22.56 -29.91
CA LEU A 390 -19.53 22.89 -31.31
C LEU A 390 -20.35 21.76 -31.93
N VAL A 391 -21.40 22.12 -32.65
CA VAL A 391 -22.28 21.18 -33.35
C VAL A 391 -22.35 21.57 -34.82
N ASP A 392 -22.46 20.57 -35.67
CA ASP A 392 -22.55 20.72 -37.12
C ASP A 392 -23.68 19.84 -37.70
N ALA A 393 -23.70 19.69 -39.03
CA ALA A 393 -24.71 18.87 -39.72
C ALA A 393 -24.51 17.35 -39.50
N GLU A 394 -23.35 16.92 -39.05
CA GLU A 394 -23.02 15.51 -38.77
C GLU A 394 -23.29 15.13 -37.31
N THR A 395 -23.45 16.11 -36.43
CA THR A 395 -23.82 15.90 -35.03
C THR A 395 -25.16 15.17 -34.90
N GLN A 396 -25.16 14.00 -34.25
CA GLN A 396 -26.38 13.24 -33.99
C GLN A 396 -27.07 13.70 -32.70
N TYR A 397 -28.37 13.98 -32.76
CA TYR A 397 -29.15 14.39 -31.60
C TYR A 397 -29.95 13.22 -31.04
N ARG A 398 -30.11 13.18 -29.71
CA ARG A 398 -31.04 12.27 -29.03
C ARG A 398 -31.83 13.03 -27.98
N VAL A 399 -33.12 13.21 -28.24
CA VAL A 399 -34.05 13.83 -27.29
C VAL A 399 -35.14 12.81 -26.97
N PRO A 400 -35.43 12.53 -25.68
CA PRO A 400 -36.53 11.66 -25.30
C PRO A 400 -37.85 12.14 -25.91
N ASP A 401 -38.66 11.21 -26.40
CA ASP A 401 -40.00 11.45 -26.96
C ASP A 401 -40.05 12.37 -28.20
N VAL A 402 -38.94 12.51 -28.93
CA VAL A 402 -38.87 13.23 -30.21
C VAL A 402 -38.36 12.30 -31.30
N GLU A 403 -39.15 12.11 -32.38
CA GLU A 403 -38.82 11.21 -33.49
C GLU A 403 -37.71 11.75 -34.40
N THR A 404 -37.59 13.08 -34.53
CA THR A 404 -36.55 13.74 -35.34
C THR A 404 -35.86 14.83 -34.52
N PRO A 405 -34.97 14.45 -33.60
CA PRO A 405 -34.33 15.39 -32.69
C PRO A 405 -33.34 16.31 -33.41
N SER A 406 -33.30 17.57 -33.00
CA SER A 406 -32.44 18.61 -33.55
C SER A 406 -31.93 19.57 -32.47
N LEU A 407 -31.09 20.53 -32.86
CA LEU A 407 -30.64 21.61 -31.96
C LEU A 407 -31.81 22.44 -31.42
N ASP A 408 -32.89 22.60 -32.20
CA ASP A 408 -34.09 23.37 -31.79
C ASP A 408 -34.84 22.70 -30.62
N ASP A 409 -34.64 21.40 -30.42
CA ASP A 409 -35.21 20.63 -29.32
C ASP A 409 -34.40 20.75 -28.02
N ILE A 410 -33.31 21.53 -28.01
CA ILE A 410 -32.47 21.75 -26.82
C ILE A 410 -32.75 23.15 -26.28
N THR A 411 -33.20 23.23 -25.03
CA THR A 411 -33.51 24.51 -24.39
C THR A 411 -32.53 24.86 -23.28
N VAL A 412 -32.36 26.15 -23.05
CA VAL A 412 -31.58 26.65 -21.90
C VAL A 412 -32.19 26.10 -20.61
N GLY A 413 -31.34 25.50 -19.79
CA GLY A 413 -31.74 24.84 -18.56
C GLY A 413 -31.91 23.32 -18.66
N ASP A 414 -31.92 22.72 -19.86
CA ASP A 414 -31.97 21.26 -20.01
C ASP A 414 -30.66 20.60 -19.55
N SER A 415 -30.76 19.38 -19.02
CA SER A 415 -29.60 18.55 -18.70
C SER A 415 -29.15 17.82 -19.96
N VAL A 416 -27.99 18.21 -20.50
CA VAL A 416 -27.47 17.71 -21.78
C VAL A 416 -26.10 17.07 -21.59
N GLY A 417 -25.89 15.95 -22.29
CA GLY A 417 -24.59 15.36 -22.52
C GLY A 417 -24.17 15.50 -23.98
N ALA A 418 -23.01 16.09 -24.23
CA ALA A 418 -22.35 16.11 -25.53
C ALA A 418 -21.16 15.14 -25.52
N ARG A 419 -20.94 14.42 -26.62
CA ARG A 419 -19.76 13.57 -26.86
C ARG A 419 -19.11 14.01 -28.16
N GLY A 420 -17.79 14.05 -28.19
CA GLY A 420 -17.04 14.57 -29.32
C GLY A 420 -15.54 14.42 -29.17
N ALA A 421 -14.79 15.08 -30.05
CA ALA A 421 -13.36 15.27 -29.89
C ALA A 421 -13.09 16.65 -29.30
N TRP A 422 -12.12 16.76 -28.38
CA TRP A 422 -11.68 18.06 -27.88
C TRP A 422 -10.80 18.76 -28.90
N ASN A 423 -11.00 20.07 -29.08
CA ASN A 423 -10.15 20.94 -29.88
C ASN A 423 -9.04 21.56 -29.00
N GLU A 424 -8.00 22.10 -29.64
CA GLU A 424 -6.86 22.76 -28.97
C GLU A 424 -7.28 23.98 -28.12
N ASP A 425 -8.42 24.60 -28.44
CA ASP A 425 -8.98 25.75 -27.72
C ASP A 425 -9.88 25.35 -26.52
N GLY A 426 -9.96 24.06 -26.20
CA GLY A 426 -10.79 23.52 -25.12
C GLY A 426 -12.28 23.38 -25.47
N THR A 427 -12.68 23.67 -26.71
CA THR A 427 -14.05 23.38 -27.19
C THR A 427 -14.22 21.91 -27.54
N LEU A 428 -15.47 21.42 -27.49
CA LEU A 428 -15.80 20.03 -27.85
C LEU A 428 -16.46 19.99 -29.22
N GLN A 429 -15.80 19.44 -30.24
CA GLN A 429 -16.44 19.11 -31.53
C GLN A 429 -17.37 17.93 -31.34
N ALA A 430 -18.66 18.20 -31.13
CA ALA A 430 -19.63 17.19 -30.75
C ALA A 430 -20.07 16.35 -31.96
N THR A 431 -19.82 15.04 -31.88
CA THR A 431 -20.37 14.06 -32.82
C THR A 431 -21.76 13.61 -32.40
N GLY A 432 -22.13 13.80 -31.12
CA GLY A 432 -23.48 13.51 -30.65
C GLY A 432 -23.87 14.28 -29.40
N VAL A 433 -25.13 14.70 -29.34
CA VAL A 433 -25.72 15.47 -28.24
C VAL A 433 -27.01 14.79 -27.77
N ALA A 434 -27.12 14.55 -26.47
CA ALA A 434 -28.28 13.88 -25.89
C ALA A 434 -28.86 14.68 -24.70
N VAL A 435 -30.18 14.84 -24.67
CA VAL A 435 -30.91 15.34 -23.50
C VAL A 435 -31.09 14.19 -22.52
N LEU A 436 -30.55 14.32 -21.31
CA LEU A 436 -30.55 13.28 -20.27
C LEU A 436 -31.77 13.41 -19.36
N GLU A 437 -32.16 14.65 -19.03
CA GLU A 437 -33.39 14.97 -18.31
C GLU A 437 -33.94 16.28 -18.88
N GLY A 438 -35.07 16.18 -19.59
CA GLY A 438 -35.80 17.34 -20.09
C GLY A 438 -36.81 17.83 -19.06
N LYS A 439 -37.07 19.13 -19.00
CA LYS A 439 -38.22 19.67 -18.28
C LYS A 439 -39.51 19.03 -18.86
N PRO A 440 -40.54 18.68 -18.05
CA PRO A 440 -41.78 18.14 -18.58
C PRO A 440 -42.37 19.10 -19.62
N ARG A 441 -42.41 18.68 -20.88
CA ARG A 441 -42.98 19.49 -21.97
C ARG A 441 -44.49 19.47 -21.84
N GLY A 442 -45.02 20.45 -21.10
CA GLY A 442 -46.45 20.69 -20.99
C GLY A 442 -47.02 21.14 -22.34
N GLY A 443 -47.51 20.19 -23.14
CA GLY A 443 -48.42 20.51 -24.24
C GLY A 443 -49.78 20.98 -23.67
N PRO A 444 -50.44 22.00 -24.26
CA PRO A 444 -51.79 22.36 -23.86
C PRO A 444 -52.70 21.16 -24.16
N ARG A 445 -53.15 20.47 -23.11
CA ARG A 445 -54.27 19.54 -23.20
C ARG A 445 -55.51 20.37 -23.50
N ASP A 446 -55.87 20.42 -24.77
CA ASP A 446 -57.18 20.86 -25.22
C ASP A 446 -58.24 19.96 -24.56
N ARG A 447 -58.78 20.40 -23.41
CA ARG A 447 -60.01 19.83 -22.86
C ARG A 447 -61.15 20.37 -23.71
N GLY A 448 -61.34 19.74 -24.87
CA GLY A 448 -62.56 19.83 -25.65
C GLY A 448 -63.75 19.52 -24.75
N GLY A 449 -64.51 20.57 -24.41
CA GLY A 449 -65.78 20.46 -23.73
C GLY A 449 -66.77 19.74 -24.62
N HIS A 450 -66.95 18.44 -24.40
CA HIS A 450 -68.14 17.73 -24.86
C HIS A 450 -69.28 17.96 -23.88
N LYS A 451 -70.06 19.01 -24.15
CA LYS A 451 -71.51 19.01 -23.90
C LYS A 451 -72.14 18.00 -24.86
N ARG A 452 -72.96 17.07 -24.34
CA ARG A 452 -74.25 16.60 -24.90
C ARG A 452 -74.99 15.77 -23.84
N PRO A 453 -76.33 15.64 -23.88
CA PRO A 453 -77.38 16.58 -24.28
C PRO A 453 -78.02 17.30 -23.08
#